data_AF-A0A6I4ZFX0-F1
#
_entry.id   AF-A0A6I4ZFX0-F1
#
_cell.length_a   1.000
_cell.length_b   1.000
_cell.length_c   1.000
_cell.angle_alpha   90.00
_cell.angle_beta   90.00
_cell.angle_gamma   90.00
#
_symmetry.space_group_name_H-M   'P 1'
#
loop_
_entity.id
_entity.type
_entity.pdbx_description
1 polymer ?
#
loop_
_entity_poly.entity_id
_entity_poly.type
_entity_poly.pdbx_seq_one_letter_code
_entity_poly.pdbx_strand_id
1 'polypeptide(L)'
;VYGVSWRAEGETLVALIDGEGFDQAELRPGEAVETPGHRIIFRGIASVPAIPVLDMPRGTTTGVVNVQMPEGADGRPYLFIYDIDAGNVVIAEGTTVETTSGYRYRFGGRVDASGIDIRRDPGDLFIWVAVGMAMLGLGITFYVPRRRLWVRVTEQRTQLAGVAARTTRFGRELRHMGAELGARDALLPEDVEERTG
;
A
#
# COMPACT_ATOMS: atom_id res chain seq x y z
N VAL A 1 -28.64 -34.33 13.73
CA VAL A 1 -27.74 -33.24 13.30
C VAL A 1 -26.37 -33.85 13.05
N TYR A 2 -25.69 -33.47 11.97
CA TYR A 2 -24.36 -33.97 11.64
C TYR A 2 -23.32 -32.94 12.07
N GLY A 3 -22.33 -33.37 12.84
CA GLY A 3 -21.10 -32.62 13.05
C GLY A 3 -20.13 -32.94 11.90
N VAL A 4 -19.42 -31.90 11.47
CA VAL A 4 -18.35 -32.04 10.49
C VAL A 4 -17.14 -31.36 11.09
N SER A 5 -16.08 -32.12 11.26
CA SER A 5 -14.76 -31.62 11.67
C SER A 5 -13.73 -32.06 10.64
N TRP A 6 -12.54 -31.47 10.68
CA TRP A 6 -11.46 -31.84 9.79
C TRP A 6 -10.13 -31.82 10.51
N ARG A 7 -9.21 -32.66 10.03
CA ARG A 7 -7.84 -32.75 10.54
C ARG A 7 -6.87 -32.78 9.36
N ALA A 8 -5.76 -32.06 9.49
CA ALA A 8 -4.66 -32.19 8.55
C ALA A 8 -3.83 -33.44 8.89
N GLU A 9 -3.60 -34.29 7.89
CA GLU A 9 -2.73 -35.46 7.92
C GLU A 9 -1.65 -35.26 6.83
N GLY A 10 -0.54 -34.62 7.21
CA GLY A 10 0.49 -34.18 6.26
C GLY A 10 -0.03 -33.08 5.32
N GLU A 11 0.05 -33.31 4.01
CA GLU A 11 -0.50 -32.42 2.97
C GLU A 11 -1.98 -32.72 2.65
N THR A 12 -2.56 -33.75 3.26
CA THR A 12 -3.93 -34.19 2.99
C THR A 12 -4.84 -33.74 4.13
N LEU A 13 -6.01 -33.21 3.79
CA LEU A 13 -7.04 -32.94 4.79
C LEU A 13 -7.97 -34.14 4.85
N VAL A 14 -8.37 -34.52 6.05
CA VAL A 14 -9.29 -35.62 6.30
C VAL A 14 -10.52 -35.05 7.02
N ALA A 15 -11.70 -35.29 6.46
CA ALA A 15 -12.97 -34.88 7.04
C ALA A 15 -13.47 -35.98 7.97
N LEU A 16 -13.86 -35.60 9.18
CA LEU A 16 -14.46 -36.48 10.18
C LEU A 16 -15.93 -36.07 10.28
N ILE A 17 -16.82 -36.99 9.95
CA ILE A 17 -18.26 -36.78 10.06
C ILE A 17 -18.77 -37.60 11.23
N ASP A 18 -19.44 -36.95 12.16
CA ASP A 18 -20.16 -37.57 13.25
C ASP A 18 -21.64 -37.18 13.19
N GLY A 19 -22.51 -38.06 13.66
CA GLY A 19 -23.93 -37.72 13.72
C GLY A 19 -24.78 -38.89 14.20
N GLU A 20 -26.04 -38.57 14.41
CA GLU A 20 -27.01 -39.51 14.96
C GLU A 20 -27.31 -40.62 13.93
N GLY A 21 -27.02 -41.87 14.27
CA GLY A 21 -27.37 -43.04 13.45
C GLY A 21 -26.27 -43.61 12.55
N PHE A 22 -25.01 -43.23 12.71
CA PHE A 22 -23.86 -43.91 12.10
C PHE A 22 -22.60 -43.75 12.96
N ASP A 23 -21.66 -44.69 12.85
CA ASP A 23 -20.34 -44.57 13.50
C ASP A 23 -19.52 -43.46 12.82
N GLN A 24 -18.69 -42.77 13.59
CA GLN A 24 -17.84 -41.69 13.07
C GLN A 24 -17.13 -42.14 11.78
N ALA A 25 -17.33 -41.38 10.70
CA ALA A 25 -16.77 -41.68 9.40
C ALA A 25 -15.60 -40.74 9.09
N GLU A 26 -14.45 -41.33 8.77
CA GLU A 26 -13.29 -40.60 8.28
C GLU A 26 -13.32 -40.63 6.74
N LEU A 27 -13.32 -39.45 6.11
CA LEU A 27 -13.39 -39.27 4.66
C LEU A 27 -12.14 -38.58 4.14
N ARG A 28 -11.46 -39.22 3.18
CA ARG A 28 -10.41 -38.61 2.36
C ARG A 28 -11.02 -37.92 1.13
N PRO A 29 -10.28 -37.00 0.47
CA PRO A 29 -10.76 -36.35 -0.74
C PRO A 29 -11.19 -37.38 -1.81
N GLY A 30 -12.41 -37.25 -2.31
CA GLY A 30 -13.05 -38.17 -3.24
C GLY A 30 -13.92 -39.26 -2.59
N GLU A 31 -13.83 -39.47 -1.28
CA GLU A 31 -14.60 -40.49 -0.58
C GLU A 31 -16.00 -39.99 -0.20
N ALA A 32 -16.92 -40.95 -0.07
CA ALA A 32 -18.30 -40.71 0.29
C ALA A 32 -18.75 -41.66 1.41
N VAL A 33 -19.56 -41.16 2.33
CA VAL A 33 -20.28 -41.96 3.31
C VAL A 33 -21.78 -41.83 3.07
N GLU A 34 -22.48 -42.96 3.13
CA GLU A 34 -23.93 -43.00 3.15
C GLU A 34 -24.39 -42.88 4.61
N THR A 35 -25.13 -41.83 4.90
CA THR A 35 -25.79 -41.60 6.19
C THR A 35 -27.30 -41.83 6.03
N PRO A 36 -28.07 -42.00 7.13
CA PRO A 36 -29.53 -42.11 7.03
C PRO A 36 -30.14 -40.91 6.29
N GLY A 37 -30.49 -41.12 5.02
CA GLY A 37 -31.15 -40.12 4.15
C GLY A 37 -30.22 -39.23 3.32
N HIS A 38 -28.89 -39.29 3.48
CA HIS A 38 -27.98 -38.42 2.73
C HIS A 38 -26.66 -39.12 2.39
N ARG A 39 -26.19 -38.90 1.15
CA ARG A 39 -24.82 -39.24 0.76
C ARG A 39 -23.92 -38.02 0.94
N ILE A 40 -22.95 -38.11 1.85
CA ILE A 40 -21.99 -37.04 2.08
C ILE A 40 -20.70 -37.39 1.35
N ILE A 41 -20.22 -36.49 0.49
CA ILE A 41 -19.01 -36.68 -0.31
C ILE A 41 -18.01 -35.59 0.07
N PHE A 42 -16.82 -35.97 0.49
CA PHE A 42 -15.75 -35.01 0.70
C PHE A 42 -14.99 -34.81 -0.61
N ARG A 43 -15.29 -33.76 -1.38
CA ARG A 43 -14.62 -33.53 -2.68
C ARG A 43 -13.15 -33.12 -2.57
N GLY A 44 -12.74 -32.58 -1.43
CA GLY A 44 -11.38 -32.10 -1.18
C GLY A 44 -11.35 -30.66 -0.68
N ILE A 45 -10.15 -30.09 -0.68
CA ILE A 45 -9.92 -28.71 -0.22
C ILE A 45 -10.13 -27.77 -1.40
N ALA A 46 -11.04 -26.81 -1.26
CA ALA A 46 -11.19 -25.72 -2.21
C ALA A 46 -10.81 -24.41 -1.50
N SER A 47 -9.84 -23.68 -2.08
CA SER A 47 -9.57 -22.31 -1.65
C SER A 47 -10.58 -21.39 -2.32
N VAL A 48 -11.61 -20.99 -1.57
CA VAL A 48 -12.60 -20.01 -2.04
C VAL A 48 -12.12 -18.63 -1.57
N PRO A 49 -11.75 -17.72 -2.49
CA PRO A 49 -11.29 -16.39 -2.11
C PRO A 49 -12.35 -15.65 -1.27
N ALA A 50 -11.92 -15.11 -0.14
CA ALA A 50 -12.73 -14.17 0.65
C ALA A 50 -12.41 -12.75 0.18
N ILE A 51 -13.42 -12.05 -0.31
CA ILE A 51 -13.30 -10.67 -0.74
C ILE A 51 -13.82 -9.77 0.39
N PRO A 52 -12.98 -8.86 0.93
CA PRO A 52 -13.45 -7.85 1.86
C PRO A 52 -14.24 -6.79 1.10
N VAL A 53 -15.52 -6.67 1.39
CA VAL A 53 -16.38 -5.58 0.94
C VAL A 53 -16.31 -4.47 1.98
N LEU A 54 -15.78 -3.34 1.55
CA LEU A 54 -15.75 -2.11 2.35
C LEU A 54 -17.15 -1.49 2.36
N ASP A 55 -17.51 -0.87 3.46
CA ASP A 55 -18.73 -0.07 3.61
C ASP A 55 -20.06 -0.81 3.34
N MET A 56 -20.12 -2.12 3.60
CA MET A 56 -21.38 -2.84 3.51
C MET A 56 -22.34 -2.41 4.64
N PRO A 57 -23.62 -2.13 4.34
CA PRO A 57 -24.60 -1.76 5.36
C PRO A 57 -24.87 -2.91 6.35
N ARG A 58 -24.57 -2.73 7.64
CA ARG A 58 -24.92 -3.68 8.70
C ARG A 58 -25.65 -2.96 9.83
N GLY A 59 -26.97 -2.94 9.79
CA GLY A 59 -27.75 -2.20 10.79
C GLY A 59 -27.31 -0.75 10.93
N THR A 60 -26.84 -0.39 12.13
CA THR A 60 -26.40 0.97 12.50
C THR A 60 -24.92 1.23 12.26
N THR A 61 -24.14 0.25 11.78
CA THR A 61 -22.68 0.37 11.62
C THR A 61 -22.26 -0.02 10.20
N THR A 62 -21.36 0.75 9.62
CA THR A 62 -20.68 0.38 8.37
C THR A 62 -19.33 -0.27 8.72
N GLY A 63 -19.02 -1.41 8.12
CA GLY A 63 -17.82 -2.19 8.46
C GLY A 63 -17.30 -3.03 7.29
N VAL A 64 -16.18 -3.72 7.52
CA VAL A 64 -15.60 -4.63 6.53
C VAL A 64 -16.27 -5.99 6.64
N VAL A 65 -16.77 -6.47 5.50
CA VAL A 65 -17.49 -7.73 5.42
C VAL A 65 -16.77 -8.68 4.51
N ASN A 66 -16.46 -9.87 4.98
CA ASN A 66 -15.92 -10.89 4.09
C ASN A 66 -17.07 -11.54 3.35
N VAL A 67 -16.90 -11.68 2.04
CA VAL A 67 -17.84 -12.35 1.15
C VAL A 67 -17.08 -13.43 0.41
N GLN A 68 -17.65 -14.63 0.39
CA GLN A 68 -17.16 -15.76 -0.38
C GLN A 68 -18.24 -16.20 -1.37
N MET A 69 -17.81 -16.77 -2.49
CA MET A 69 -18.70 -17.35 -3.49
C MET A 69 -18.29 -18.81 -3.74
N PRO A 70 -18.62 -19.72 -2.81
CA PRO A 70 -18.50 -21.16 -3.04
C PRO A 70 -19.53 -21.68 -4.04
N GLU A 71 -19.26 -22.87 -4.58
CA GLU A 71 -20.21 -23.62 -5.39
C GLU A 71 -20.94 -24.66 -4.54
N GLY A 72 -22.26 -24.74 -4.69
CA GLY A 72 -23.09 -25.76 -4.06
C GLY A 72 -22.89 -27.14 -4.68
N ALA A 73 -23.48 -28.17 -4.05
CA ALA A 73 -23.45 -29.54 -4.57
C ALA A 73 -24.08 -29.67 -5.97
N ASP A 74 -25.02 -28.78 -6.29
CA ASP A 74 -25.70 -28.61 -7.58
C ASP A 74 -24.86 -27.86 -8.63
N GLY A 75 -23.63 -27.44 -8.27
CA GLY A 75 -22.74 -26.66 -9.13
C GLY A 75 -23.17 -25.20 -9.29
N ARG A 76 -24.15 -24.72 -8.50
CA ARG A 76 -24.58 -23.32 -8.56
C ARG A 76 -23.81 -22.50 -7.53
N PRO A 77 -23.31 -21.31 -7.91
CA PRO A 77 -22.67 -20.43 -6.96
C PRO A 77 -23.70 -19.90 -5.97
N TYR A 78 -23.30 -19.76 -4.71
CA TYR A 78 -24.06 -19.03 -3.71
C TYR A 78 -23.16 -18.02 -3.01
N LEU A 79 -23.74 -16.93 -2.55
CA LEU A 79 -23.02 -15.89 -1.83
C LEU A 79 -23.05 -16.21 -0.33
N PHE A 80 -21.86 -16.36 0.26
CA PHE A 80 -21.69 -16.54 1.69
C PHE A 80 -21.12 -15.26 2.30
N ILE A 81 -21.91 -14.59 3.14
CA ILE A 81 -21.55 -13.34 3.77
C ILE A 81 -21.27 -13.61 5.25
N TYR A 82 -20.06 -13.28 5.70
CA TYR A 82 -19.66 -13.44 7.09
C TYR A 82 -20.11 -12.24 7.92
N ASP A 83 -20.52 -12.49 9.17
CA ASP A 83 -20.69 -11.46 10.21
C ASP A 83 -21.68 -10.32 9.85
N ILE A 84 -22.70 -10.61 9.05
CA ILE A 84 -23.77 -9.64 8.80
C ILE A 84 -24.76 -9.69 9.97
N ASP A 85 -24.89 -8.58 10.70
CA ASP A 85 -25.73 -8.45 11.90
C ASP A 85 -25.54 -9.57 12.95
N ALA A 86 -24.28 -9.90 13.28
CA ALA A 86 -23.89 -10.96 14.20
C ALA A 86 -24.20 -12.41 13.75
N GLY A 87 -24.48 -12.62 12.46
CA GLY A 87 -24.69 -13.93 11.87
C GLY A 87 -23.99 -14.12 10.51
N ASN A 88 -23.99 -15.36 10.01
CA ASN A 88 -23.58 -15.65 8.65
C ASN A 88 -24.84 -15.79 7.79
N VAL A 89 -24.81 -15.23 6.57
CA VAL A 89 -25.94 -15.28 5.65
C VAL A 89 -25.54 -15.97 4.35
N VAL A 90 -26.39 -16.89 3.91
CA VAL A 90 -26.27 -17.60 2.64
C VAL A 90 -27.34 -17.09 1.70
N ILE A 91 -26.93 -16.59 0.52
CA ILE A 91 -27.83 -16.09 -0.50
C ILE A 91 -27.60 -16.89 -1.79
N ALA A 92 -28.60 -17.70 -2.15
CA ALA A 92 -28.59 -18.40 -3.42
C ALA A 92 -28.88 -17.44 -4.59
N GLU A 93 -28.47 -17.82 -5.79
CA GLU A 93 -28.69 -16.99 -6.98
C GLU A 93 -30.18 -16.74 -7.23
N GLY A 94 -30.52 -15.47 -7.44
CA GLY A 94 -31.90 -15.03 -7.67
C GLY A 94 -32.76 -14.94 -6.40
N THR A 95 -32.27 -15.41 -5.23
CA THR A 95 -32.99 -15.26 -3.97
C THR A 95 -32.64 -13.96 -3.28
N THR A 96 -33.54 -13.54 -2.41
CA THR A 96 -33.43 -12.30 -1.65
C THR A 96 -33.53 -12.64 -0.17
N VAL A 97 -32.57 -12.18 0.61
CA VAL A 97 -32.55 -12.35 2.07
C VAL A 97 -32.70 -11.00 2.74
N GLU A 98 -33.62 -10.91 3.69
CA GLU A 98 -33.76 -9.76 4.58
C GLU A 98 -32.96 -10.02 5.85
N THR A 99 -32.10 -9.08 6.22
CA THR A 99 -31.32 -9.16 7.45
C THR A 99 -32.10 -8.58 8.62
N THR A 100 -31.73 -8.93 9.85
CA THR A 100 -32.34 -8.44 11.10
C THR A 100 -32.36 -6.91 11.19
N SER A 101 -31.42 -6.22 10.53
CA SER A 101 -31.38 -4.77 10.39
C SER A 101 -32.39 -4.16 9.42
N GLY A 102 -33.13 -4.96 8.66
CA GLY A 102 -34.09 -4.49 7.64
C GLY A 102 -33.48 -4.24 6.26
N TYR A 103 -32.19 -4.53 6.04
CA TYR A 103 -31.59 -4.50 4.70
C TYR A 103 -31.95 -5.74 3.88
N ARG A 104 -32.14 -5.53 2.58
CA ARG A 104 -32.50 -6.57 1.62
C ARG A 104 -31.35 -6.82 0.66
N TYR A 105 -30.81 -8.02 0.70
CA TYR A 105 -29.71 -8.46 -0.16
C TYR A 105 -30.21 -9.45 -1.19
N ARG A 106 -29.85 -9.21 -2.46
CA ARG A 106 -30.15 -10.11 -3.57
C ARG A 106 -28.87 -10.47 -4.29
N PHE A 107 -28.62 -11.76 -4.45
CA PHE A 107 -27.51 -12.23 -5.28
C PHE A 107 -28.00 -12.34 -6.74
N GLY A 108 -27.48 -11.46 -7.59
CA GLY A 108 -27.87 -11.37 -9.01
C GLY A 108 -27.21 -12.39 -9.93
N GLY A 109 -26.21 -13.12 -9.45
CA GLY A 109 -25.41 -14.08 -10.23
C GLY A 109 -23.94 -13.70 -10.29
N ARG A 110 -23.12 -14.63 -10.81
CA ARG A 110 -21.68 -14.41 -11.01
C ARG A 110 -21.48 -13.48 -12.22
N VAL A 111 -20.78 -12.38 -12.00
CA VAL A 111 -20.33 -11.49 -13.08
C VAL A 111 -18.81 -11.64 -13.20
N ASP A 112 -18.35 -12.08 -14.37
CA ASP A 112 -16.92 -12.12 -14.68
C ASP A 112 -16.44 -10.71 -15.03
N ALA A 113 -16.23 -9.89 -13.99
CA ALA A 113 -15.66 -8.56 -14.12
C ALA A 113 -14.18 -8.58 -13.72
N SER A 114 -13.31 -8.11 -14.61
CA SER A 114 -11.93 -7.77 -14.25
C SER A 114 -11.93 -6.49 -13.43
N GLY A 115 -12.16 -6.62 -12.12
CA GLY A 115 -12.03 -5.50 -11.19
C GLY A 115 -10.57 -5.19 -10.95
N ILE A 116 -10.06 -4.10 -11.53
CA ILE A 116 -8.82 -3.48 -11.05
C ILE A 116 -9.14 -2.92 -9.66
N ASP A 117 -8.76 -3.66 -8.61
CA ASP A 117 -8.81 -3.18 -7.22
C ASP A 117 -7.64 -2.20 -7.03
N ILE A 118 -7.92 -0.90 -7.11
CA ILE A 118 -6.94 0.15 -6.78
C ILE A 118 -6.93 0.29 -5.25
N ARG A 119 -6.21 -0.62 -4.59
CA ARG A 119 -5.97 -0.52 -3.16
C ARG A 119 -5.03 0.66 -2.90
N ARG A 120 -5.49 1.65 -2.14
CA ARG A 120 -4.62 2.74 -1.68
C ARG A 120 -3.74 2.21 -0.56
N ASP A 121 -2.54 1.79 -0.91
CA ASP A 121 -1.61 1.23 0.05
C ASP A 121 -1.12 2.31 1.02
N PRO A 122 -1.08 2.05 2.34
CA PRO A 122 -0.55 2.97 3.34
C PRO A 122 0.95 3.26 3.17
N GLY A 123 1.63 2.55 2.24
CA GLY A 123 3.02 2.81 1.84
C GLY A 123 3.24 4.09 1.02
N ASP A 124 2.17 4.73 0.53
CA ASP A 124 2.22 5.96 -0.27
C ASP A 124 3.05 7.04 0.45
N LEU A 125 2.86 7.23 1.76
CA LEU A 125 3.57 8.24 2.55
C LEU A 125 5.08 8.01 2.61
N PHE A 126 5.52 6.75 2.75
CA PHE A 126 6.96 6.42 2.80
C PHE A 126 7.65 6.70 1.46
N ILE A 127 6.96 6.43 0.36
CA ILE A 127 7.47 6.73 -0.99
C ILE A 127 7.63 8.25 -1.14
N TRP A 128 6.64 9.04 -0.72
CA TRP A 128 6.75 10.50 -0.76
C TRP A 128 7.89 11.05 0.09
N VAL A 129 8.14 10.48 1.28
CA VAL A 129 9.29 10.87 2.12
C VAL A 129 10.61 10.54 1.43
N ALA A 130 10.74 9.35 0.84
CA ALA A 130 11.95 8.94 0.11
C ALA A 130 12.21 9.84 -1.10
N VAL A 131 11.17 10.15 -1.89
CA VAL A 131 11.23 11.08 -3.02
C VAL A 131 11.63 12.47 -2.54
N GLY A 132 11.04 12.97 -1.44
CA GLY A 132 11.40 14.26 -0.85
C GLY A 132 12.86 14.33 -0.42
N MET A 133 13.39 13.30 0.25
CA MET A 133 14.79 13.24 0.63
C MET A 133 15.74 13.13 -0.57
N ALA A 134 15.36 12.36 -1.60
CA ALA A 134 16.13 12.25 -2.83
C ALA A 134 16.22 13.62 -3.55
N MET A 135 15.11 14.33 -3.69
CA MET A 135 15.08 15.68 -4.25
C MET A 135 15.91 16.67 -3.43
N LEU A 136 15.87 16.57 -2.09
CA LEU A 136 16.68 17.40 -1.21
C LEU A 136 18.18 17.12 -1.38
N GLY A 137 18.60 15.86 -1.40
CA GLY A 137 19.99 15.47 -1.62
C GLY A 137 20.51 15.90 -3.00
N LEU A 138 19.66 15.80 -4.03
CA LEU A 138 19.95 16.29 -5.37
C LEU A 138 20.10 17.82 -5.37
N GLY A 139 19.19 18.52 -4.69
CA GLY A 139 19.24 19.95 -4.48
C GLY A 139 20.58 20.37 -3.85
N ILE A 140 20.98 19.73 -2.74
CA ILE A 140 22.26 20.03 -2.08
C ILE A 140 23.45 19.79 -3.03
N THR A 141 23.43 18.70 -3.79
CA THR A 141 24.53 18.34 -4.70
C THR A 141 24.77 19.37 -5.79
N PHE A 142 23.69 19.95 -6.34
CA PHE A 142 23.78 20.94 -7.42
C PHE A 142 23.81 22.39 -6.93
N TYR A 143 23.19 22.68 -5.78
CA TYR A 143 22.99 24.04 -5.30
C TYR A 143 24.06 24.50 -4.32
N VAL A 144 24.91 23.60 -3.80
CA VAL A 144 26.18 24.00 -3.16
C VAL A 144 27.11 24.48 -4.28
N PRO A 145 27.33 25.80 -4.43
CA PRO A 145 28.15 26.32 -5.51
C PRO A 145 29.57 25.81 -5.26
N ARG A 146 30.16 25.09 -6.21
CA ARG A 146 31.59 24.77 -6.18
C ARG A 146 32.36 26.09 -6.29
N ARG A 147 32.61 26.75 -5.16
CA ARG A 147 33.36 28.01 -5.04
C ARG A 147 34.82 27.72 -5.39
N ARG A 148 35.15 27.71 -6.69
CA ARG A 148 36.52 27.59 -7.17
C ARG A 148 37.17 28.96 -7.17
N LEU A 149 38.05 29.18 -6.21
CA LEU A 149 38.96 30.33 -6.17
C LEU A 149 40.29 29.92 -6.80
N TRP A 150 40.77 30.69 -7.77
CA TRP A 150 42.09 30.48 -8.36
C TRP A 150 43.00 31.64 -7.96
N VAL A 151 44.10 31.32 -7.27
CA VAL A 151 45.09 32.30 -6.83
C VAL A 151 46.38 32.03 -7.59
N ARG A 152 46.90 33.04 -8.27
CA ARG A 152 48.22 32.99 -8.92
C ARG A 152 49.13 34.01 -8.26
N VAL A 153 50.14 33.52 -7.54
CA VAL A 153 51.18 34.34 -6.91
C VAL A 153 52.39 34.38 -7.85
N THR A 154 52.84 35.58 -8.24
CA THR A 154 54.05 35.82 -9.02
C THR A 154 54.96 36.76 -8.23
N GLU A 155 56.30 36.70 -8.41
CA GLU A 155 57.29 37.47 -7.63
C GLU A 155 57.05 38.99 -7.58
N GLN A 156 56.32 39.54 -8.56
CA GLN A 156 56.00 40.97 -8.61
C GLN A 156 54.52 41.29 -8.31
N ARG A 157 53.60 40.31 -8.38
CA ARG A 157 52.14 40.55 -8.33
C ARG A 157 51.38 39.30 -7.88
N THR A 158 50.40 39.48 -6.99
CA THR A 158 49.42 38.43 -6.62
C THR A 158 48.12 38.68 -7.36
N GLN A 159 47.70 37.74 -8.21
CA GLN A 159 46.44 37.81 -8.95
C GLN A 159 45.43 36.82 -8.36
N LEU A 160 44.29 37.34 -7.94
CA LEU A 160 43.16 36.58 -7.41
C LEU A 160 42.02 36.59 -8.44
N ALA A 161 41.63 35.43 -8.94
CA ALA A 161 40.49 35.29 -9.86
C ALA A 161 39.46 34.34 -9.24
N GLY A 162 38.27 34.86 -8.94
CA GLY A 162 37.12 34.08 -8.48
C GLY A 162 36.04 34.05 -9.56
N VAL A 163 35.54 32.85 -9.90
CA VAL A 163 34.31 32.74 -10.69
C VAL A 163 33.14 32.93 -9.72
N ALA A 164 32.63 34.16 -9.64
CA ALA A 164 31.47 34.47 -8.81
C ALA A 164 30.18 34.09 -9.53
N ALA A 165 29.38 33.21 -8.91
CA ALA A 165 27.97 33.06 -9.29
C ALA A 165 27.24 34.39 -9.04
N ARG A 166 26.35 34.75 -9.95
CA ARG A 166 25.72 36.06 -10.19
C ARG A 166 24.95 36.72 -9.02
N THR A 167 24.99 36.19 -7.81
CA THR A 167 24.01 36.51 -6.75
C THR A 167 24.60 37.00 -5.42
N THR A 168 25.92 37.11 -5.27
CA THR A 168 26.51 37.69 -4.05
C THR A 168 27.61 38.68 -4.39
N ARG A 169 27.64 39.82 -3.67
CA ARG A 169 28.60 40.95 -3.76
C ARG A 169 30.06 40.54 -3.41
N PHE A 170 30.49 39.34 -3.75
CA PHE A 170 31.81 38.77 -3.46
C PHE A 170 32.94 39.53 -4.18
N GLY A 171 32.63 40.15 -5.33
CA GLY A 171 33.59 41.01 -6.03
C GLY A 171 34.00 42.25 -5.25
N ARG A 172 33.10 42.81 -4.43
CA ARG A 172 33.41 43.96 -3.57
C ARG A 172 34.34 43.55 -2.42
N GLU A 173 34.01 42.44 -1.76
CA GLU A 173 34.82 41.92 -0.65
C GLU A 173 36.24 41.54 -1.09
N LEU A 174 36.38 40.93 -2.27
CA LEU A 174 37.68 40.62 -2.87
C LEU A 174 38.51 41.87 -3.17
N ARG A 175 37.87 42.97 -3.61
CA ARG A 175 38.57 44.25 -3.87
C ARG A 175 39.01 44.93 -2.57
N HIS A 176 38.18 44.90 -1.54
CA HIS A 176 38.58 45.39 -0.21
C HIS A 176 39.73 44.57 0.37
N MET A 177 39.67 43.23 0.28
CA MET A 177 40.77 42.37 0.71
C MET A 177 42.05 42.62 -0.09
N GLY A 178 41.94 42.84 -1.40
CA GLY A 178 43.07 43.23 -2.25
C GLY A 178 43.70 44.57 -1.84
N ALA A 179 42.87 45.56 -1.51
CA ALA A 179 43.32 46.86 -1.04
C ALA A 179 44.01 46.80 0.32
N GLU A 180 43.47 46.01 1.27
CA GLU A 180 44.10 45.77 2.58
C GLU A 180 45.45 45.05 2.45
N LEU A 181 45.57 44.16 1.47
CA LEU A 181 46.82 43.46 1.16
C LEU A 181 47.80 44.29 0.30
N GLY A 182 47.48 45.56 0.01
CA GLY A 182 48.39 46.53 -0.62
C GLY A 182 48.14 46.83 -2.09
N ALA A 183 47.14 46.22 -2.73
CA ALA A 183 46.75 46.50 -4.12
C ALA A 183 45.81 47.71 -4.18
N ARG A 184 46.37 48.93 -4.13
CA ARG A 184 45.61 50.19 -4.12
C ARG A 184 44.81 50.46 -5.40
N ASP A 185 45.18 49.80 -6.49
CA ASP A 185 44.51 49.82 -7.80
C ASP A 185 43.31 48.87 -7.88
N ALA A 186 43.07 48.05 -6.84
CA ALA A 186 41.97 47.10 -6.82
C ALA A 186 40.60 47.75 -6.53
N LEU A 187 40.54 48.99 -6.00
CA LEU A 187 39.30 49.68 -5.68
C LEU A 187 38.75 50.44 -6.89
N LEU A 188 37.44 50.33 -7.14
CA LEU A 188 36.76 51.17 -8.12
C LEU A 188 36.35 52.52 -7.48
N PRO A 189 36.14 53.60 -8.25
CA PRO A 189 35.78 54.93 -7.71
C PRO A 189 34.54 54.88 -6.78
N GLU A 190 33.56 54.05 -7.14
CA GLU A 190 32.34 53.75 -6.37
C GLU A 190 32.59 53.13 -4.99
N ASP A 191 33.72 52.44 -4.79
CA ASP A 191 34.08 51.80 -3.51
C ASP A 191 34.82 52.78 -2.57
N VAL A 192 35.24 53.95 -3.06
CA VAL A 192 36.00 54.97 -2.30
C VAL A 192 35.10 56.09 -1.78
N GLU A 193 34.04 56.46 -2.51
CA GLU A 193 33.11 57.53 -2.14
C GLU A 193 32.34 57.25 -0.82
N GLU A 194 32.00 55.99 -0.55
CA GLU A 194 31.15 55.61 0.59
C GLU A 194 31.87 55.63 1.96
N ARG A 195 33.20 55.81 1.99
CA ARG A 195 33.98 55.90 3.25
C ARG A 195 34.05 57.32 3.83
N THR A 196 33.56 58.32 3.09
CA THR A 196 33.64 59.74 3.49
C THR A 196 32.27 60.35 3.81
N GLY A 197 31.22 59.53 3.90
CA GLY A 197 29.87 59.92 4.35
C GLY A 197 29.55 59.37 5.73
#